data_AF-A0AAW9SL80-F1
#
_entry.id   AF-A0AAW9SL80-F1
#
_cell.length_a   1.000
_cell.length_b   1.000
_cell.length_c   1.000
_cell.angle_alpha   90.00
_cell.angle_beta   90.00
_cell.angle_gamma   90.00
#
_symmetry.space_group_name_H-M   'P 1'
#
loop_
_entity.id
_entity.type
_entity.pdbx_description
1 polymer ?
#
loop_
_entity_poly.entity_id
_entity_poly.type
_entity_poly.pdbx_seq_one_letter_code
_entity_poly.pdbx_strand_id
1 'polypeptide(L)'
;MTRRTAMTALLASTAAFGIAPLAAQEAAEAEPQDGGGTPFSFDWLSARMKDQAANPPAVAEKLPGFTAELGYDEYQRIRFARDRNRWADHARFQMNAFHPGWLFNEPVHVFEVVDETARADGLLDR
;
A
#
# COMPACT_ATOMS: atom_id res chain seq x y z
N MET A 1 -43.84 -16.46 61.33
CA MET A 1 -44.35 -15.13 61.73
C MET A 1 -43.32 -14.11 61.27
N THR A 2 -43.54 -13.05 60.51
CA THR A 2 -44.73 -12.43 59.94
C THR A 2 -44.19 -11.37 58.97
N ARG A 3 -44.67 -11.41 57.73
CA ARG A 3 -44.99 -10.29 56.83
C ARG A 3 -44.08 -9.05 56.83
N ARG A 4 -43.45 -8.81 55.69
CA ARG A 4 -43.39 -7.50 55.01
C ARG A 4 -43.03 -7.80 53.54
N THR A 5 -43.99 -7.85 52.63
CA THR A 5 -44.63 -6.69 51.96
C THR A 5 -43.56 -5.90 51.21
N ALA A 6 -43.61 -5.63 49.91
CA ALA A 6 -44.51 -5.89 48.79
C ALA A 6 -43.73 -5.39 47.55
N MET A 7 -43.74 -6.10 46.43
CA MET A 7 -44.58 -5.79 45.26
C MET A 7 -44.16 -4.52 44.50
N THR A 8 -43.50 -4.73 43.35
CA THR A 8 -43.61 -3.96 42.09
C THR A 8 -42.69 -4.66 41.07
N ALA A 9 -43.14 -5.67 40.33
CA ALA A 9 -43.86 -5.55 39.06
C ALA A 9 -43.26 -4.49 38.13
N LEU A 10 -42.48 -4.89 37.11
CA LEU A 10 -42.75 -4.49 35.71
C LEU A 10 -41.81 -5.18 34.71
N LEU A 11 -42.44 -5.78 33.71
CA LEU A 11 -42.01 -5.97 32.31
C LEU A 11 -40.77 -6.82 32.02
N ALA A 12 -41.05 -8.08 31.68
CA ALA A 12 -40.28 -8.77 30.66
C ALA A 12 -40.62 -8.16 29.29
N SER A 13 -39.62 -7.58 28.62
CA SER A 13 -39.56 -7.47 27.16
C SER A 13 -38.09 -7.41 26.73
N THR A 14 -37.65 -8.49 26.11
CA THR A 14 -36.39 -8.64 25.38
C THR A 14 -36.32 -7.69 24.19
N ALA A 15 -35.23 -6.94 24.04
CA ALA A 15 -34.81 -6.39 22.74
C ALA A 15 -33.28 -6.39 22.63
N ALA A 16 -32.81 -7.32 21.80
CA ALA A 16 -31.53 -7.48 21.14
C ALA A 16 -30.40 -6.46 21.43
N PHE A 17 -29.29 -6.99 21.93
CA PHE A 17 -27.96 -6.47 21.64
C PHE A 17 -27.81 -6.38 20.12
N GLY A 18 -27.82 -5.16 19.58
CA GLY A 18 -27.47 -4.89 18.20
C GLY A 18 -25.98 -5.12 18.01
N ILE A 19 -25.61 -6.31 17.58
CA ILE A 19 -24.33 -6.54 16.91
C ILE A 19 -24.47 -5.79 15.59
N ALA A 20 -23.96 -4.56 15.54
CA ALA A 20 -23.73 -3.91 14.25
C ALA A 20 -22.83 -4.86 13.45
N PRO A 21 -23.20 -5.26 12.22
CA PRO A 21 -22.23 -5.91 11.37
C PRO A 21 -21.08 -4.92 11.23
N LEU A 22 -19.90 -5.36 11.65
CA LEU A 22 -18.63 -4.79 11.22
C LEU A 22 -18.71 -4.88 9.70
N ALA A 23 -19.19 -3.80 9.06
CA ALA A 23 -19.18 -3.66 7.63
C ALA A 23 -17.71 -3.86 7.30
N ALA A 24 -17.42 -5.02 6.72
CA ALA A 24 -16.15 -5.31 6.10
C ALA A 24 -15.88 -4.07 5.25
N GLN A 25 -14.89 -3.30 5.70
CA GLN A 25 -14.35 -2.24 4.89
C GLN A 25 -13.76 -3.02 3.73
N GLU A 26 -14.54 -3.11 2.66
CA GLU A 26 -14.11 -3.58 1.37
C GLU A 26 -12.97 -2.64 1.05
N ALA A 27 -11.76 -3.11 1.37
CA ALA A 27 -10.55 -2.51 0.88
C ALA A 27 -10.81 -2.48 -0.61
N ALA A 28 -11.00 -1.27 -1.15
CA ALA A 28 -10.96 -1.06 -2.56
C ALA A 28 -9.60 -1.59 -2.96
N GLU A 29 -9.59 -2.84 -3.40
CA GLU A 29 -8.49 -3.44 -4.12
C GLU A 29 -8.38 -2.53 -5.32
N ALA A 30 -7.40 -1.63 -5.25
CA ALA A 30 -7.07 -0.77 -6.36
C ALA A 30 -6.79 -1.74 -7.51
N GLU A 31 -7.73 -1.81 -8.45
CA GLU A 31 -7.55 -2.63 -9.64
C GLU A 31 -6.16 -2.29 -10.19
N PRO A 32 -5.29 -3.29 -10.39
CA PRO A 32 -3.98 -3.03 -10.96
C PRO A 32 -4.23 -2.27 -12.24
N GLN A 33 -3.72 -1.03 -12.29
CA GLN A 33 -3.83 -0.20 -13.48
C GLN A 33 -3.31 -1.04 -14.64
N ASP A 34 -4.22 -1.31 -15.57
CA ASP A 34 -4.05 -2.19 -16.71
C ASP A 34 -2.64 -2.01 -17.31
N GLY A 35 -1.96 -3.13 -17.59
CA GLY A 35 -0.56 -3.24 -18.03
C GLY A 35 -0.27 -2.62 -19.41
N GLY A 36 -0.98 -1.56 -19.78
CA GLY A 36 -0.73 -0.71 -20.92
C GLY A 36 0.47 0.21 -20.64
N GLY A 37 1.62 -0.17 -21.17
CA GLY A 37 2.81 0.66 -21.07
C GLY A 37 2.60 2.06 -21.67
N THR A 38 3.28 3.05 -21.09
CA THR A 38 3.25 4.44 -21.54
C THR A 38 4.34 4.67 -22.59
N PRO A 39 4.05 5.25 -23.76
CA PRO A 39 5.08 5.65 -24.71
C PRO A 39 6.12 6.55 -24.03
N PHE A 40 7.39 6.28 -24.26
CA PHE A 40 8.50 6.89 -23.54
C PHE A 40 9.54 7.43 -24.51
N SER A 41 9.94 8.68 -24.28
CA SER A 41 11.18 9.25 -24.80
C SER A 41 11.79 10.18 -23.75
N PHE A 42 13.10 10.40 -23.84
CA PHE A 42 13.79 11.29 -22.92
C PHE A 42 13.30 12.75 -23.03
N ASP A 43 12.93 13.18 -24.24
CA ASP A 43 12.37 14.51 -24.49
C ASP A 43 10.99 14.67 -23.86
N TRP A 44 10.13 13.64 -23.98
CA TRP A 44 8.84 13.61 -23.31
C TRP A 44 8.99 13.72 -21.79
N LEU A 45 9.91 12.94 -21.20
CA LEU A 45 10.18 12.97 -19.76
C LEU A 45 10.69 14.35 -19.34
N SER A 46 11.63 14.91 -20.09
CA SER A 46 12.21 16.23 -19.82
C SER A 46 11.17 17.34 -19.87
N ALA A 47 10.27 17.32 -20.85
CA ALA A 47 9.17 18.28 -20.95
C ALA A 47 8.20 18.14 -19.77
N ARG A 48 7.81 16.91 -19.42
CA ARG A 48 6.93 16.62 -18.28
C ARG A 48 7.53 17.10 -16.95
N MET A 49 8.81 16.85 -16.71
CA MET A 49 9.47 17.27 -15.46
C MET A 49 9.64 18.79 -15.37
N LYS A 50 9.88 19.49 -16.49
CA LYS A 50 9.91 20.96 -16.54
C LYS A 50 8.56 21.56 -16.17
N ASP A 51 7.47 21.01 -16.71
CA ASP A 51 6.11 21.44 -16.38
C ASP A 51 5.77 21.19 -14.90
N GLN A 52 6.12 20.01 -14.38
CA GLN A 52 5.92 19.69 -12.96
C GLN A 52 6.70 20.61 -12.03
N ALA A 53 7.94 20.99 -12.39
CA ALA A 53 8.77 21.90 -11.61
C ALA A 53 8.26 23.35 -11.59
N ALA A 54 7.37 23.73 -12.51
CA ALA A 54 6.72 25.04 -12.51
C ALA A 54 5.61 25.17 -11.46
N ASN A 55 5.20 24.05 -10.86
CA ASN A 55 4.16 23.97 -9.85
C ASN A 55 4.75 23.70 -8.46
N PRO A 56 4.02 23.99 -7.36
CA PRO A 56 4.43 23.57 -6.03
C PRO A 56 4.69 22.07 -5.96
N PRO A 57 5.66 21.61 -5.15
CA PRO A 57 5.93 20.18 -4.99
C PRO A 57 4.66 19.42 -4.57
N ALA A 58 4.43 18.27 -5.21
CA ALA A 58 3.35 17.39 -4.80
C ALA A 58 3.62 16.84 -3.39
N VAL A 59 2.55 16.64 -2.62
CA VAL A 59 2.65 15.92 -1.35
C VAL A 59 3.04 14.48 -1.66
N ALA A 60 4.14 14.03 -1.06
CA ALA A 60 4.60 12.66 -1.25
C ALA A 60 3.54 11.65 -0.80
N GLU A 61 3.40 10.56 -1.56
CA GLU A 61 2.60 9.42 -1.15
C GLU A 61 3.20 8.83 0.14
N LYS A 62 2.33 8.45 1.07
CA LYS A 62 2.73 7.74 2.28
C LYS A 62 2.15 6.35 2.22
N LEU A 63 3.00 5.36 2.50
CA LEU A 63 2.54 3.98 2.59
C LEU A 63 1.77 3.76 3.89
N PRO A 64 0.50 3.29 3.83
CA PRO A 64 -0.25 2.93 5.02
C PRO A 64 0.17 1.56 5.55
N GLY A 65 -0.21 1.26 6.81
CA GLY A 65 -0.07 -0.07 7.40
C GLY A 65 1.31 -0.36 7.98
N PHE A 66 1.66 -1.65 8.06
CA PHE A 66 2.78 -2.13 8.88
C PHE A 66 4.13 -1.51 8.51
N THR A 67 4.36 -1.16 7.24
CA THR A 67 5.60 -0.52 6.79
C THR A 67 5.82 0.86 7.41
N ALA A 68 4.76 1.61 7.70
CA ALA A 68 4.86 2.91 8.37
C ALA A 68 5.12 2.79 9.89
N GLU A 69 4.85 1.62 10.46
CA GLU A 69 4.93 1.37 11.91
C GLU A 69 6.23 0.67 12.32
N LEU A 70 7.08 0.30 11.35
CA LEU A 70 8.35 -0.40 11.61
C LEU A 70 9.29 0.40 12.52
N GLY A 71 9.71 -0.22 13.61
CA GLY A 71 10.86 0.20 14.40
C GLY A 71 12.19 -0.21 13.73
N TYR A 72 13.30 0.30 14.27
CA TYR A 72 14.66 0.03 13.76
C TYR A 72 14.97 -1.48 13.62
N ASP A 73 14.69 -2.26 14.66
CA ASP A 73 14.99 -3.69 14.69
C ASP A 73 14.13 -4.50 13.71
N GLU A 74 12.91 -4.05 13.41
CA GLU A 74 12.01 -4.70 12.48
C GLU A 74 12.38 -4.36 11.04
N TYR A 75 12.71 -3.10 10.79
CA TYR A 75 13.27 -2.64 9.51
C TYR A 75 14.53 -3.45 9.16
N GLN A 76 15.45 -3.67 10.10
CA GLN A 76 16.66 -4.48 9.87
C GLN A 76 16.39 -5.97 9.61
N ARG A 77 15.23 -6.51 9.99
CA ARG A 77 14.90 -7.92 9.80
C ARG A 77 14.37 -8.23 8.41
N ILE A 78 13.77 -7.25 7.73
CA ILE A 78 13.23 -7.45 6.38
C ILE A 78 14.40 -7.50 5.40
N ARG A 79 14.49 -8.58 4.63
CA ARG A 79 15.55 -8.81 3.64
C ARG A 79 14.91 -9.13 2.29
N PHE A 80 15.45 -8.53 1.23
CA PHE A 80 15.05 -8.86 -0.13
C PHE A 80 15.39 -10.32 -0.45
N ALA A 81 14.44 -11.05 -1.01
CA ALA A 81 14.64 -12.43 -1.47
C ALA A 81 15.50 -12.41 -2.75
N ARG A 82 16.78 -12.77 -2.65
CA ARG A 82 17.77 -12.60 -3.74
C ARG A 82 17.47 -13.41 -5.00
N ASP A 83 16.72 -14.50 -4.88
CA ASP A 83 16.18 -15.28 -5.99
C ASP A 83 15.11 -14.53 -6.80
N ARG A 84 14.65 -13.38 -6.29
CA ARG A 84 13.69 -12.47 -6.93
C ARG A 84 14.35 -11.25 -7.58
N ASN A 85 15.68 -11.21 -7.71
CA ASN A 85 16.36 -10.12 -8.40
C ASN A 85 15.79 -9.93 -9.81
N ARG A 86 15.54 -8.68 -10.21
CA ARG A 86 15.20 -8.36 -11.60
C ARG A 86 16.45 -8.59 -12.46
N TRP A 87 16.24 -9.23 -13.61
CA TRP A 87 17.30 -9.64 -14.54
C TRP A 87 18.34 -10.61 -13.92
N ALA A 88 17.93 -11.44 -12.95
CA ALA A 88 18.78 -12.44 -12.31
C ALA A 88 19.50 -13.39 -13.30
N ASP A 89 18.90 -13.63 -14.46
CA ASP A 89 19.37 -14.47 -15.56
C ASP A 89 20.31 -13.73 -16.54
N HIS A 90 20.43 -12.41 -16.43
CA HIS A 90 21.28 -11.58 -17.28
C HIS A 90 22.59 -11.23 -16.55
N ALA A 91 23.72 -11.53 -17.19
CA ALA A 91 25.02 -11.51 -16.51
C ALA A 91 25.61 -10.11 -16.26
N ARG A 92 25.12 -9.05 -16.94
CA ARG A 92 25.77 -7.73 -16.87
C ARG A 92 25.17 -6.79 -15.83
N PHE A 93 23.86 -6.89 -15.57
CA PHE A 93 23.17 -6.03 -14.61
C PHE A 93 22.03 -6.80 -13.95
N GLN A 94 21.86 -6.57 -12.65
CA GLN A 94 20.73 -7.06 -11.87
C GLN A 94 20.23 -5.91 -11.01
N MET A 95 18.94 -5.95 -10.67
CA MET A 95 18.33 -4.94 -9.82
C MET A 95 17.58 -5.58 -8.65
N ASN A 96 17.78 -5.00 -7.48
CA ASN A 96 17.18 -5.41 -6.22
C ASN A 96 16.46 -4.22 -5.62
N ALA A 97 15.27 -4.43 -5.07
CA ALA A 97 14.53 -3.38 -4.38
C ALA A 97 14.92 -3.31 -2.90
N PHE A 98 14.84 -2.10 -2.33
CA PHE A 98 14.78 -1.91 -0.88
C PHE A 98 13.33 -1.78 -0.46
N HIS A 99 12.98 -2.35 0.70
CA HIS A 99 11.62 -2.22 1.20
C HIS A 99 11.42 -0.81 1.80
N PRO A 100 10.22 -0.24 1.68
CA PRO A 100 9.89 1.00 2.35
C PRO A 100 9.70 0.80 3.86
N GLY A 101 9.66 1.91 4.59
CA GLY A 101 9.35 1.99 6.01
C GLY A 101 10.40 2.70 6.85
N TRP A 102 10.07 2.96 8.11
CA TRP A 102 10.89 3.73 9.05
C TRP A 102 11.32 5.10 8.47
N LEU A 103 12.60 5.27 8.12
CA LEU A 103 13.13 6.50 7.50
C LEU A 103 12.79 6.63 6.01
N PHE A 104 12.31 5.57 5.36
CA PHE A 104 12.04 5.51 3.92
C PHE A 104 10.54 5.31 3.67
N ASN A 105 9.72 6.24 4.14
CA ASN A 105 8.25 6.16 4.13
C ASN A 105 7.58 6.76 2.88
N GLU A 106 8.37 7.38 2.00
CA GLU A 106 7.93 7.89 0.69
C GLU A 106 8.39 6.90 -0.40
N PRO A 107 7.47 6.13 -1.01
CA PRO A 107 7.83 5.18 -2.04
C PRO A 107 8.25 5.89 -3.33
N VAL A 108 9.04 5.19 -4.14
CA VAL A 108 9.37 5.60 -5.50
C VAL A 108 8.80 4.61 -6.49
N HIS A 109 8.12 5.12 -7.52
CA HIS A 109 7.68 4.29 -8.63
C HIS A 109 8.85 4.02 -9.56
N VAL A 110 9.03 2.76 -9.94
CA VAL A 110 10.08 2.31 -10.86
C VAL A 110 9.41 1.77 -12.12
N PHE A 111 9.87 2.21 -13.27
CA PHE A 111 9.38 1.77 -14.58
C PHE A 111 10.51 1.12 -15.37
N GLU A 112 10.21 0.03 -16.06
CA GLU A 112 11.10 -0.54 -17.08
C GLU A 112 10.70 0.02 -18.44
N VAL A 113 11.69 0.47 -19.22
CA VAL A 113 11.48 0.92 -20.59
C VAL A 113 11.97 -0.16 -21.55
N VAL A 114 11.05 -0.70 -22.35
CA VAL A 114 11.32 -1.68 -23.40
C VAL A 114 10.68 -1.18 -24.69
N ASP A 115 11.45 -1.09 -25.78
CA ASP A 115 10.98 -0.63 -27.09
C ASP A 115 10.16 0.68 -27.00
N GLU A 116 10.77 1.71 -26.41
CA GLU A 116 10.16 3.05 -26.22
C GLU A 116 8.85 3.03 -25.42
N THR A 117 8.65 2.01 -24.59
CA THR A 117 7.45 1.85 -23.77
C THR A 117 7.81 1.62 -22.31
N ALA A 118 7.40 2.53 -21.42
CA ALA A 118 7.57 2.43 -19.97
C ALA A 118 6.45 1.59 -19.33
N ARG A 119 6.80 0.61 -18.50
CA ARG A 119 5.84 -0.26 -17.78
C ARG A 119 6.14 -0.32 -16.28
N ALA A 120 5.10 -0.29 -15.45
CA ALA A 120 5.19 -0.27 -13.98
C ALA A 120 5.25 -1.66 -13.33
N ASP A 121 4.65 -2.66 -13.99
CA ASP A 121 4.51 -4.05 -13.53
C ASP A 121 5.82 -4.86 -13.56
N GLY A 122 6.82 -4.39 -14.31
CA GLY A 122 8.07 -5.11 -14.53
C GLY A 122 8.87 -5.48 -13.27
N LEU A 123 8.62 -4.84 -12.11
CA LEU A 123 9.39 -5.12 -10.89
C LEU A 123 8.88 -6.32 -10.07
N LEU A 124 7.58 -6.64 -10.10
CA LEU A 124 6.96 -7.58 -9.14
C LEU A 124 6.33 -8.83 -9.76
N ASP A 125 6.19 -8.89 -11.08
CA ASP A 125 5.42 -9.94 -11.78
C ASP A 125 6.18 -11.26 -12.04
N ARG A 126 6.81 -11.83 -11.00
CA ARG A 126 7.35 -13.21 -11.07
C ARG A 126 6.92 -14.04 -9.87
#